data_AF-A0A2X3EH50-F1
#
_entry.id   AF-A0A2X3EH50-F1
#
_cell.length_a   1.000
_cell.length_b   1.000
_cell.length_c   1.000
_cell.angle_alpha   90.00
_cell.angle_beta   90.00
_cell.angle_gamma   90.00
#
_symmetry.space_group_name_H-M   'P 1'
#
loop_
_entity.id
_entity.type
_entity.pdbx_description
1 polymer ?
#
loop_
_entity_poly.entity_id
_entity_poly.type
_entity_poly.pdbx_seq_one_letter_code
_entity_poly.pdbx_strand_id
1 'polypeptide(L)' 'MRRPSACPTLIISAADDLLVPASCSRVLQTAIPGSQLVEMPWGGHACNVTDADTFNTILRDGLSAMLPVARETR' A
#
# COMPACT_ATOMS: atom_id res chain seq x y z
N MET A 1 -8.16 -19.67 12.47
CA MET A 1 -7.50 -19.07 11.30
C MET A 1 -8.42 -17.99 10.74
N ARG A 2 -8.05 -16.71 10.79
CA ARG A 2 -8.86 -15.62 10.19
C ARG A 2 -8.81 -15.75 8.66
N ARG A 3 -9.96 -15.63 8.00
CA ARG A 3 -10.02 -15.59 6.52
C ARG A 3 -9.36 -14.30 6.03
N PRO A 4 -8.54 -14.33 4.96
CA PRO A 4 -7.97 -13.12 4.39
C PRO A 4 -9.06 -12.18 3.83
N SER A 5 -8.77 -10.87 3.81
CA SER A 5 -9.66 -9.87 3.24
C SER A 5 -9.86 -10.09 1.74
N ALA A 6 -11.12 -10.11 1.28
CA ALA A 6 -11.47 -10.32 -0.13
C ALA A 6 -11.41 -9.03 -0.98
N CYS A 7 -11.08 -7.88 -0.37
CA CYS A 7 -10.97 -6.61 -1.07
C CYS A 7 -9.55 -6.40 -1.62
N PRO A 8 -9.40 -5.71 -2.77
CA PRO A 8 -8.11 -5.22 -3.22
C PRO A 8 -7.39 -4.46 -2.11
N THR A 9 -6.09 -4.72 -1.92
CA THR A 9 -5.31 -4.18 -0.80
C THR A 9 -3.98 -3.66 -1.31
N LEU A 10 -3.66 -2.40 -1.01
CA LEU A 10 -2.34 -1.79 -1.24
C LEU A 10 -1.63 -1.67 0.09
N ILE A 11 -0.37 -2.09 0.13
CA ILE A 11 0.53 -1.95 1.27
C ILE A 11 1.64 -1.00 0.85
N ILE A 12 1.79 0.11 1.57
CA ILE A 12 2.88 1.08 1.38
C ILE A 12 3.68 1.11 2.68
N SER A 13 5.00 1.02 2.58
CA SER A 13 5.91 1.22 3.71
C SER A 13 7.20 1.90 3.27
N ALA A 14 7.99 2.41 4.21
CA ALA A 14 9.33 2.92 3.94
C ALA A 14 10.41 2.00 4.53
N ALA A 15 11.51 1.82 3.80
CA ALA A 15 12.61 0.93 4.21
C ALA A 15 13.33 1.42 5.48
N ASP A 16 13.28 2.72 5.76
CA ASP A 16 13.89 3.42 6.90
C ASP A 16 12.88 3.71 8.04
N ASP A 17 11.70 3.08 8.04
CA ASP A 17 10.76 3.17 9.17
C ASP A 17 11.37 2.54 10.44
N LEU A 18 11.61 3.38 11.44
CA LEU A 18 12.17 3.00 12.74
C LEU A 18 11.13 2.47 13.73
N LEU A 19 9.85 2.74 13.52
CA LEU A 19 8.77 2.31 14.42
C LEU A 19 8.17 0.98 13.98
N VAL A 20 7.99 0.80 12.66
CA VAL A 20 7.47 -0.42 12.06
C VAL A 20 8.41 -0.88 10.95
N PRO A 21 9.27 -1.89 11.20
CA PRO A 21 10.18 -2.37 10.18
C PRO A 21 9.45 -2.84 8.92
N ALA A 22 9.99 -2.53 7.74
CA ALA A 22 9.37 -2.88 6.47
C ALA A 22 9.17 -4.39 6.24
N SER A 23 9.83 -5.24 7.04
CA SER A 23 9.55 -6.69 7.07
C SER A 23 8.12 -7.01 7.51
N CYS A 24 7.50 -6.18 8.37
CA CYS A 24 6.10 -6.33 8.76
C CYS A 24 5.17 -6.21 7.54
N SER A 25 5.46 -5.31 6.60
CA SER A 25 4.71 -5.18 5.34
C SER A 25 4.83 -6.41 4.45
N ARG A 26 6.01 -7.05 4.41
CA ARG A 26 6.22 -8.32 3.68
C ARG A 26 5.43 -9.47 4.31
N VAL A 27 5.31 -9.49 5.65
CA VAL A 27 4.44 -10.44 6.36
C VAL A 27 2.97 -10.20 6.00
N LEU A 28 2.52 -8.94 5.97
CA LEU A 28 1.16 -8.59 5.54
C LEU A 28 0.89 -9.03 4.09
N GLN A 29 1.83 -8.75 3.18
CA GLN A 29 1.74 -9.14 1.77
C GLN A 29 1.56 -10.66 1.61
N THR A 30 2.28 -11.45 2.41
CA THR A 30 2.17 -12.92 2.42
C THR A 30 0.82 -13.39 2.97
N ALA A 31 0.28 -12.67 3.97
CA ALA A 31 -0.96 -13.02 4.64
C ALA A 31 -2.24 -12.57 3.89
N ILE A 32 -2.13 -11.61 2.97
CA ILE A 32 -3.25 -11.05 2.21
C ILE A 32 -3.09 -11.42 0.73
N PRO A 33 -3.75 -12.49 0.25
CA PRO A 33 -3.71 -12.89 -1.15
C PRO A 33 -4.20 -11.77 -2.07
N GLY A 34 -3.46 -11.52 -3.15
CA GLY A 34 -3.79 -10.48 -4.13
C GLY A 34 -3.49 -9.04 -3.69
N SER A 35 -2.84 -8.85 -2.53
CA SER A 35 -2.32 -7.53 -2.15
C SER A 35 -1.20 -7.07 -3.08
N GLN A 36 -0.97 -5.76 -3.12
CA GLN A 36 0.18 -5.13 -3.77
C GLN A 36 1.05 -4.49 -2.69
N LEU A 37 2.38 -4.63 -2.79
CA LEU A 37 3.34 -4.00 -1.89
C LEU A 37 4.22 -3.04 -2.66
N VAL A 38 4.31 -1.81 -2.17
CA VAL A 38 5.30 -0.82 -2.60
C VAL A 38 6.11 -0.41 -1.37
N GLU A 39 7.42 -0.66 -1.43
CA GLU A 39 8.36 -0.22 -0.40
C GLU A 39 9.11 1.02 -0.91
N MET A 40 8.88 2.17 -0.27
CA MET A 40 9.62 3.41 -0.52
C MET A 40 11.04 3.27 0.02
N PRO A 41 12.06 3.79 -0.69
CA PRO A 41 13.45 3.69 -0.23
C PRO A 41 13.73 4.52 1.03
N TRP A 42 12.94 5.57 1.31
CA TRP A 42 13.05 6.43 2.48
C TRP A 42 11.69 7.05 2.85
N GLY A 43 11.65 7.79 3.96
CA GLY A 43 10.50 8.57 4.42
C GLY A 43 10.13 8.31 5.89
N GLY A 44 10.68 7.25 6.47
CA GLY A 44 10.41 6.83 7.84
C GLY A 44 8.94 6.49 8.06
N HIS A 45 8.54 6.47 9.32
CA HIS A 45 7.17 6.11 9.69
C HIS A 45 6.11 7.04 9.09
N ALA A 46 6.44 8.33 8.99
CA ALA A 46 5.59 9.34 8.41
C ALA A 46 5.94 9.62 6.93
N CYS A 47 6.20 8.57 6.14
CA CYS A 47 6.59 8.67 4.72
C CYS A 47 5.61 9.47 3.85
N ASN A 48 4.34 9.52 4.23
CA ASN A 48 3.31 10.32 3.58
C ASN A 48 3.44 11.84 3.84
N VAL A 49 4.26 12.25 4.80
CA VAL A 49 4.53 13.65 5.16
C VAL A 49 5.92 14.06 4.68
N THR A 50 6.92 13.21 4.90
CA THR A 50 8.33 13.49 4.61
C THR A 50 8.66 13.41 3.12
N ASP A 51 7.99 12.52 2.37
CA ASP A 51 8.05 12.41 0.91
C ASP A 51 6.65 12.28 0.31
N ALA A 52 5.85 13.32 0.51
CA ALA A 52 4.46 13.35 0.09
C ALA A 52 4.29 13.15 -1.42
N ASP A 53 5.22 13.62 -2.25
CA ASP A 53 5.09 13.52 -3.71
C ASP A 53 5.19 12.07 -4.19
N THR A 54 6.19 11.33 -3.70
CA THR A 54 6.33 9.89 -3.98
C THR A 54 5.15 9.12 -3.40
N PHE A 55 4.81 9.35 -2.13
CA PHE A 55 3.71 8.65 -1.46
C PHE A 55 2.37 8.88 -2.19
N ASN A 56 2.05 10.13 -2.53
CA ASN A 56 0.79 10.48 -3.17
C ASN A 56 0.69 9.87 -4.57
N THR A 57 1.80 9.73 -5.29
CA THR A 57 1.82 9.06 -6.60
C THR A 57 1.48 7.58 -6.45
N ILE A 58 2.16 6.88 -5.54
CA ILE A 58 1.88 5.46 -5.23
C ILE A 58 0.42 5.27 -4.80
N LEU A 59 -0.08 6.15 -3.93
CA LEU A 59 -1.44 6.09 -3.42
C LEU A 59 -2.47 6.26 -4.55
N ARG A 60 -2.32 7.26 -5.42
CA ARG A 60 -3.25 7.52 -6.53
C ARG A 60 -3.25 6.38 -7.54
N ASP A 61 -2.07 5.88 -7.90
CA ASP A 61 -1.94 4.78 -8.86
C ASP A 61 -2.60 3.51 -8.32
N GLY A 62 -2.35 3.19 -7.04
CA GLY A 62 -2.98 2.05 -6.38
C GLY A 62 -4.50 2.19 -6.26
N LEU A 63 -5.01 3.37 -5.89
CA LEU A 63 -6.45 3.63 -5.86
C LEU A 63 -7.09 3.47 -7.25
N SER A 64 -6.46 4.01 -8.30
CA SER A 64 -6.94 3.87 -9.67
C SER A 64 -6.97 2.42 -10.14
N ALA A 65 -6.04 1.59 -9.67
CA ALA A 65 -6.02 0.16 -9.99
C ALA A 65 -7.09 -0.65 -9.23
N MET A 66 -7.55 -0.16 -8.07
CA MET A 66 -8.46 -0.88 -7.16
C MET A 66 -9.92 -0.49 -7.31
N LEU A 67 -10.19 0.75 -7.71
CA LEU A 67 -11.54 1.21 -7.98
C LEU A 67 -12.03 0.64 -9.31
N PRO A 68 -13.26 0.07 -9.37
CA PRO A 68 -13.86 -0.22 -10.65
C PRO A 68 -14.00 1.09 -11.43
N VAL A 69 -13.59 1.08 -12.71
CA VAL A 69 -13.91 2.18 -13.63
C VAL A 69 -15.42 2.35 -13.57
N ALA A 70 -15.89 3.53 -13.14
CA ALA A 70 -17.31 3.83 -13.09
C ALA A 70 -17.90 3.51 -14.47
N ARG A 71 -18.72 2.45 -14.55
CA ARG A 71 -19.47 2.19 -15.77
C ARG A 71 -20.50 3.29 -15.88
N GLU A 72 -20.28 4.22 -16.79
CA GLU A 72 -21.28 5.22 -17.15
C GLU A 72 -22.48 4.46 -17.72
N THR A 73 -23.55 4.42 -16.93
CA THR A 73 -24.81 3.81 -17.36
C THR A 73 -25.39 4.74 -18.42
N ARG A 74 -25.32 4.28 -19.67
CA ARG A 74 -25.90 4.93 -20.85
C ARG A 74 -27.39 5.23 -20.67
#